data_AF-A0A930ABR2-F1
#
_entry.id   AF-A0A930ABR2-F1
#
_cell.length_a   1.000
_cell.length_b   1.000
_cell.length_c   1.000
_cell.angle_alpha   90.00
_cell.angle_beta   90.00
_cell.angle_gamma   90.00
#
_symmetry.space_group_name_H-M   'P 1'
#
loop_
_entity.id
_entity.type
_entity.pdbx_description
1 polymer ?
#
loop_
_entity_poly.entity_id
_entity_poly.type
_entity_poly.pdbx_seq_one_letter_code
_entity_poly.pdbx_strand_id
1 'polypeptide(L)'
;MTTFQDIYKRIYASWLGKNIGIRLGAPIESWTGPEVRKCYQPITDYLTDYSQFAADDDANGPLFFADVMKYHSIDNVTAQDMASNLLNVVPYEKGFFWWGGKGISTEHTAWLNLMNHIDAPLSGSCKQNSKAVSEQIGGQIFSDCWGYLALDKPEIAKDLAEKM
;
A
#
# COMPACT_ATOMS: atom_id res chain seq x y z
N MET A 1 -3.10 31.92 -2.42
CA MET A 1 -2.21 30.82 -2.85
C MET A 1 -2.04 29.87 -1.68
N THR A 2 -2.13 28.57 -1.91
CA THR A 2 -1.82 27.55 -0.89
C THR A 2 -0.32 27.60 -0.61
N THR A 3 0.07 27.72 0.66
CA THR A 3 1.49 27.75 1.03
C THR A 3 2.07 26.34 1.12
N PHE A 4 3.39 26.22 1.11
CA PHE A 4 4.07 24.95 1.45
C PHE A 4 3.60 24.41 2.81
N GLN A 5 3.43 25.29 3.80
CA GLN A 5 3.00 24.90 5.14
C GLN A 5 1.58 24.31 5.14
N ASP A 6 0.68 24.84 4.30
CA ASP A 6 -0.68 24.31 4.15
C ASP A 6 -0.68 22.94 3.48
N ILE A 7 0.13 22.76 2.44
CA ILE A 7 0.31 21.48 1.74
C ILE A 7 0.89 20.43 2.69
N TYR A 8 1.97 20.77 3.38
CA TYR A 8 2.63 19.90 4.34
C TYR A 8 1.67 19.43 5.44
N LYS A 9 0.91 20.35 6.04
CA LYS A 9 -0.09 20.01 7.07
C LYS A 9 -1.16 19.06 6.54
N ARG A 10 -1.61 19.24 5.28
CA ARG A 10 -2.62 18.37 4.66
C ARG A 10 -2.07 16.97 4.43
N ILE A 11 -0.89 16.83 3.82
CA ILE A 11 -0.24 15.53 3.60
C ILE A 11 0.02 14.84 4.95
N TYR A 12 0.56 15.57 5.92
CA TYR A 12 0.81 15.05 7.26
C TYR A 12 -0.48 14.57 7.94
N ALA A 13 -1.55 15.36 7.88
CA ALA A 13 -2.84 14.98 8.45
C ALA A 13 -3.46 13.77 7.74
N SER A 14 -3.36 13.68 6.41
CA SER A 14 -3.79 12.52 5.63
C SER A 14 -3.02 11.26 6.03
N TRP A 15 -1.70 11.34 6.11
CA TRP A 15 -0.86 10.23 6.54
C TRP A 15 -1.16 9.79 7.97
N LEU A 16 -1.33 10.75 8.89
CA LEU A 16 -1.70 10.48 10.26
C LEU A 16 -3.09 9.81 10.35
N GLY A 17 -4.06 10.29 9.57
CA GLY A 17 -5.40 9.70 9.49
C GLY A 17 -5.38 8.23 9.04
N LYS A 18 -4.56 7.90 8.05
CA LYS A 18 -4.34 6.51 7.61
C LYS A 18 -3.81 5.65 8.76
N ASN A 19 -2.74 6.09 9.43
CA ASN A 19 -2.14 5.37 10.55
C ASN A 19 -3.10 5.20 11.74
N ILE A 20 -3.94 6.22 12.03
CA ILE A 20 -5.01 6.13 13.02
C ILE A 20 -5.99 5.01 12.67
N GLY A 21 -6.39 4.91 11.40
CA GLY A 21 -7.29 3.87 10.89
C GLY A 21 -6.69 2.47 10.98
N ILE A 22 -5.45 2.30 10.48
CA ILE A 22 -4.69 1.05 10.59
C ILE A 22 -4.63 0.60 12.04
N ARG A 23 -4.25 1.50 12.95
CA ARG A 23 -4.08 1.17 14.35
C ARG A 23 -5.39 0.75 15.03
N LEU A 24 -6.51 1.33 14.61
CA LEU A 24 -7.83 1.00 15.14
C LEU A 24 -8.33 -0.35 14.62
N GLY A 25 -8.06 -0.64 13.34
CA GLY A 25 -8.51 -1.85 12.66
C GLY A 25 -7.67 -3.10 12.94
N ALA A 26 -6.35 -2.97 13.10
CA ALA A 26 -5.43 -4.11 13.21
C ALA A 26 -5.82 -5.17 14.27
N PRO A 27 -6.28 -4.83 15.50
CA PRO A 27 -6.65 -5.83 16.50
C PRO A 27 -7.85 -6.71 16.13
N ILE A 28 -8.65 -6.28 15.16
CA ILE A 28 -9.89 -6.94 14.72
C ILE A 28 -9.85 -7.29 13.24
N GLU A 29 -8.67 -7.28 12.63
CA GLU A 29 -8.50 -7.77 11.27
C GLU A 29 -9.01 -9.21 11.17
N SER A 30 -9.79 -9.51 10.12
CA SER A 30 -10.50 -10.79 9.93
C SER A 30 -11.66 -11.08 10.88
N TRP A 31 -12.05 -10.18 11.78
CA TRP A 31 -13.21 -10.37 12.64
C TRP A 31 -14.50 -9.92 11.95
N THR A 32 -15.58 -10.65 12.18
CA THR A 32 -16.91 -10.23 11.73
C THR A 32 -17.45 -9.13 12.64
N GLY A 33 -18.32 -8.27 12.08
CA GLY A 33 -19.00 -7.24 12.86
C GLY A 33 -19.68 -7.75 14.14
N PRO A 34 -20.40 -8.89 14.13
CA PRO A 34 -20.93 -9.49 15.35
C PRO A 34 -19.89 -9.86 16.41
N GLU A 35 -18.74 -10.42 16.02
CA GLU A 35 -17.65 -10.77 16.95
C GLU A 35 -17.07 -9.51 17.60
N VAL A 36 -16.78 -8.48 16.80
CA VAL A 36 -16.30 -7.19 17.29
C VAL A 36 -17.31 -6.58 18.26
N ARG A 37 -18.60 -6.57 17.91
CA ARG A 37 -19.64 -6.00 18.78
C ARG A 37 -19.77 -6.75 20.10
N LYS A 38 -19.69 -8.08 20.06
CA LYS A 38 -19.78 -8.90 21.27
C LYS A 38 -18.61 -8.65 22.23
N CYS A 39 -17.41 -8.42 21.72
CA CYS A 39 -16.21 -8.29 22.53
C CYS A 39 -15.89 -6.86 22.97
N TYR A 40 -16.23 -5.85 22.15
CA TYR A 40 -15.68 -4.50 22.32
C TYR A 40 -16.72 -3.37 22.41
N GLN A 41 -18.03 -3.64 22.36
CA GLN A 41 -19.01 -2.54 22.51
C GLN A 41 -19.17 -2.06 23.97
N PRO A 42 -19.31 -0.73 24.20
CA PRO A 42 -19.12 0.35 23.23
C PRO A 42 -17.62 0.62 22.96
N ILE A 43 -17.26 0.80 21.68
CA ILE A 43 -15.89 1.19 21.30
C ILE A 43 -15.78 2.70 21.52
N THR A 44 -14.97 3.10 22.50
CA THR A 44 -14.73 4.52 22.85
C THR A 44 -13.26 4.92 22.74
N ASP A 45 -12.38 3.96 22.53
CA ASP A 45 -10.92 4.13 22.39
C ASP A 45 -10.35 2.98 21.56
N TYR A 46 -9.03 2.97 21.34
CA TYR A 46 -8.30 1.88 20.72
C TYR A 46 -8.46 0.57 21.51
N LEU A 47 -8.64 -0.54 20.77
CA LEU A 47 -9.01 -1.85 21.34
C LEU A 47 -7.86 -2.57 22.06
N THR A 48 -6.64 -2.13 21.83
CA THR A 48 -5.43 -2.73 22.41
C THR A 48 -4.46 -1.60 22.67
N ASP A 49 -3.65 -1.70 23.72
CA ASP A 49 -2.50 -0.82 23.93
C ASP A 49 -1.25 -1.54 23.42
N TYR A 50 -0.54 -0.94 22.47
CA TYR A 50 0.69 -1.52 21.93
C TYR A 50 1.88 -0.69 22.40
N SER A 51 2.82 -1.31 23.10
CA SER A 51 4.13 -0.70 23.39
C SER A 51 5.00 -0.60 22.13
N GLN A 52 4.82 -1.54 21.19
CA GLN A 52 5.40 -1.56 19.86
C GLN A 52 4.35 -2.05 18.87
N PHE A 53 4.10 -1.28 17.81
CA PHE A 53 3.24 -1.69 16.71
C PHE A 53 4.10 -2.26 15.59
N ALA A 54 3.76 -3.47 15.13
CA ALA A 54 4.49 -4.12 14.06
C ALA A 54 4.40 -3.31 12.77
N ALA A 55 5.40 -3.49 11.90
CA ALA A 55 5.39 -2.87 10.59
C ALA A 55 4.23 -3.45 9.76
N ASP A 56 3.28 -2.59 9.44
CA ASP A 56 2.02 -2.91 8.76
C ASP A 56 2.11 -2.52 7.28
N ASP A 57 1.57 -3.35 6.40
CA ASP A 57 1.75 -3.19 4.95
C ASP A 57 1.01 -1.97 4.40
N ASP A 58 -0.18 -1.63 4.94
CA ASP A 58 -0.87 -0.38 4.63
C ASP A 58 -0.01 0.85 4.95
N ALA A 59 0.78 0.82 6.02
CA ALA A 59 1.65 1.93 6.41
C ALA A 59 2.97 1.95 5.61
N ASN A 60 3.53 0.78 5.29
CA ASN A 60 4.81 0.70 4.58
C ASN A 60 4.64 0.99 3.09
N GLY A 61 3.67 0.33 2.46
CA GLY A 61 3.46 0.32 1.01
C GLY A 61 3.62 1.71 0.38
N PRO A 62 2.79 2.70 0.75
CA PRO A 62 2.85 4.03 0.13
C PRO A 62 4.23 4.70 0.18
N LEU A 63 5.00 4.49 1.25
CA LEU A 63 6.31 5.12 1.41
C LEU A 63 7.36 4.50 0.48
N PHE A 64 7.34 3.17 0.36
CA PHE A 64 8.34 2.44 -0.42
C PHE A 64 7.98 2.32 -1.90
N PHE A 65 6.70 2.33 -2.28
CA PHE A 65 6.31 2.48 -3.68
C PHE A 65 6.75 3.85 -4.22
N ALA A 66 6.60 4.91 -3.42
CA ALA A 66 7.06 6.26 -3.76
C ALA A 66 8.60 6.39 -3.88
N ASP A 67 9.37 5.46 -3.31
CA ASP A 67 10.84 5.52 -3.27
C ASP A 67 11.48 5.58 -4.68
N VAL A 68 10.82 4.99 -5.68
CA VAL A 68 11.25 5.02 -7.09
C VAL A 68 11.44 6.46 -7.61
N MET A 69 10.73 7.44 -7.05
CA MET A 69 10.81 8.85 -7.45
C MET A 69 12.14 9.52 -7.05
N LYS A 70 12.97 8.85 -6.25
CA LYS A 70 14.36 9.28 -5.99
C LYS A 70 15.25 9.11 -7.22
N TYR A 71 14.89 8.21 -8.13
CA TYR A 71 15.72 7.82 -9.28
C TYR A 71 15.05 8.11 -10.62
N HIS A 72 13.72 8.19 -10.65
CA HIS A 72 12.93 8.44 -11.86
C HIS A 72 12.02 9.65 -11.70
N SER A 73 11.85 10.41 -12.79
CA SER A 73 10.86 11.50 -12.82
C SER A 73 9.45 10.96 -12.97
N ILE A 74 8.48 11.65 -12.35
CA ILE A 74 7.05 11.33 -12.41
C ILE A 74 6.52 11.13 -13.85
N ASP A 75 7.07 11.87 -14.82
CA ASP A 75 6.62 11.86 -16.21
C ASP A 75 7.13 10.64 -17.01
N ASN A 76 8.21 9.99 -16.57
CA ASN A 76 8.93 8.96 -17.35
C ASN A 76 8.99 7.59 -16.68
N VAL A 77 8.62 7.51 -15.40
CA VAL A 77 8.64 6.25 -14.64
C VAL A 77 7.73 5.20 -15.29
N THR A 78 8.29 4.01 -15.50
CA THR A 78 7.58 2.84 -16.03
C THR A 78 7.16 1.89 -14.92
N ALA A 79 6.20 1.00 -15.19
CA ALA A 79 5.83 -0.07 -14.26
C ALA A 79 7.04 -0.99 -13.95
N GLN A 80 7.93 -1.18 -14.92
CA GLN A 80 9.15 -1.96 -14.73
C GLN A 80 10.14 -1.26 -13.79
N ASP A 81 10.29 0.06 -13.87
CA ASP A 81 11.12 0.83 -12.93
C ASP A 81 10.58 0.69 -11.49
N MET A 82 9.26 0.80 -11.33
CA MET A 82 8.59 0.61 -10.03
C MET A 82 8.85 -0.80 -9.48
N ALA A 83 8.68 -1.83 -10.32
CA ALA A 83 8.90 -3.21 -9.94
C ALA A 83 10.36 -3.52 -9.59
N SER A 84 11.31 -2.99 -10.36
CA SER A 84 12.74 -3.12 -10.07
C SER A 84 13.12 -2.40 -8.77
N ASN A 85 12.56 -1.22 -8.51
CA ASN A 85 12.76 -0.54 -7.23
C ASN A 85 12.18 -1.35 -6.06
N LEU A 86 10.96 -1.90 -6.22
CA LEU A 86 10.31 -2.74 -5.22
C LEU A 86 11.20 -3.92 -4.82
N LEU A 87 11.76 -4.65 -5.78
CA LEU A 87 12.67 -5.77 -5.49
C LEU A 87 13.94 -5.34 -4.75
N ASN A 88 14.40 -4.10 -4.91
CA ASN A 88 15.58 -3.57 -4.22
C ASN A 88 15.29 -3.16 -2.77
N VAL A 89 14.08 -2.68 -2.48
CA VAL A 89 13.73 -2.10 -1.17
C VAL A 89 12.89 -3.02 -0.29
N VAL A 90 12.24 -4.03 -0.86
CA VAL A 90 11.39 -4.98 -0.13
C VAL A 90 12.09 -6.33 0.02
N PRO A 91 12.50 -6.69 1.25
CA PRO A 91 13.15 -7.97 1.50
C PRO A 91 12.14 -9.12 1.46
N TYR A 92 12.50 -10.19 0.76
CA TYR A 92 11.68 -11.40 0.61
C TYR A 92 11.23 -11.97 1.97
N GLU A 93 9.91 -12.12 2.16
CA GLU A 93 9.31 -12.72 3.36
C GLU A 93 9.78 -12.09 4.69
N LYS A 94 10.15 -10.81 4.68
CA LYS A 94 10.60 -10.07 5.86
C LYS A 94 9.83 -8.76 6.02
N GLY A 95 8.78 -8.79 6.85
CA GLY A 95 7.95 -7.60 7.09
C GLY A 95 7.40 -7.03 5.78
N PHE A 96 7.04 -5.76 5.77
CA PHE A 96 6.51 -5.05 4.61
C PHE A 96 5.16 -5.50 4.10
N PHE A 97 5.00 -6.71 3.56
CA PHE A 97 3.76 -7.24 2.99
C PHE A 97 3.13 -8.28 3.90
N TRP A 98 1.82 -8.47 3.79
CA TRP A 98 1.23 -9.76 4.12
C TRP A 98 1.72 -10.84 3.15
N TRP A 99 2.72 -11.62 3.56
CA TRP A 99 3.30 -12.72 2.77
C TRP A 99 2.39 -13.96 2.72
N GLY A 100 1.11 -13.78 2.38
CA GLY A 100 0.07 -14.82 2.45
C GLY A 100 0.22 -16.01 1.48
N GLY A 101 1.09 -15.91 0.49
CA GLY A 101 1.49 -17.01 -0.39
C GLY A 101 1.10 -16.81 -1.85
N LYS A 102 1.77 -17.54 -2.75
CA LYS A 102 1.52 -17.50 -4.19
C LYS A 102 0.09 -17.98 -4.51
N GLY A 103 -0.63 -17.19 -5.30
CA GLY A 103 -2.02 -17.46 -5.67
C GLY A 103 -3.04 -17.09 -4.58
N ILE A 104 -2.59 -16.53 -3.45
CA ILE A 104 -3.44 -16.13 -2.32
C ILE A 104 -3.30 -14.62 -2.08
N SER A 105 -2.09 -14.12 -1.83
CA SER A 105 -1.81 -12.68 -1.72
C SER A 105 -1.43 -12.11 -3.07
N THR A 106 -2.00 -10.96 -3.42
CA THR A 106 -1.67 -10.19 -4.64
C THR A 106 -0.20 -9.84 -4.68
N GLU A 107 0.29 -9.25 -3.59
CA GLU A 107 1.63 -8.69 -3.42
C GLU A 107 2.66 -9.81 -3.42
N HIS A 108 2.43 -10.87 -2.64
CA HIS A 108 3.32 -12.02 -2.61
C HIS A 108 3.37 -12.69 -3.99
N THR A 109 2.24 -12.82 -4.69
CA THR A 109 2.21 -13.41 -6.04
C THR A 109 2.96 -12.56 -7.05
N ALA A 110 2.71 -11.25 -7.09
CA ALA A 110 3.37 -10.33 -8.00
C ALA A 110 4.88 -10.29 -7.75
N TRP A 111 5.30 -10.23 -6.48
CA TRP A 111 6.71 -10.25 -6.09
C TRP A 111 7.42 -11.55 -6.54
N LEU A 112 6.79 -12.71 -6.31
CA LEU A 112 7.34 -13.99 -6.78
C LEU A 112 7.39 -14.08 -8.31
N ASN A 113 6.41 -13.51 -9.03
CA ASN A 113 6.44 -13.46 -10.49
C ASN A 113 7.62 -12.64 -11.00
N LEU A 114 7.88 -11.47 -10.39
CA LEU A 114 9.05 -10.63 -10.70
C LEU A 114 10.37 -11.40 -10.49
N MET A 115 10.50 -12.11 -9.36
CA MET A 115 11.67 -12.96 -9.11
C MET A 115 11.84 -14.12 -10.09
N ASN A 116 10.75 -14.55 -10.73
CA ASN A 116 10.76 -15.57 -11.78
C ASN A 116 10.86 -14.96 -13.19
N HIS A 117 11.38 -13.74 -13.31
CA HIS A 117 11.62 -13.04 -14.58
C HIS A 117 10.34 -12.79 -15.40
N ILE A 118 9.20 -12.62 -14.74
CA ILE A 118 7.99 -12.09 -15.36
C ILE A 118 7.99 -10.59 -15.12
N ASP A 119 8.14 -9.80 -16.17
CA ASP A 119 8.24 -8.34 -16.08
C ASP A 119 6.91 -7.68 -15.69
N ALA A 120 7.00 -6.48 -15.12
CA ALA A 120 5.83 -5.63 -14.92
C ALA A 120 5.40 -4.98 -16.25
N PRO A 121 4.10 -4.75 -16.48
CA PRO A 121 2.99 -4.97 -15.54
C PRO A 121 2.44 -6.40 -15.55
N LEU A 122 3.00 -7.30 -16.38
CA LEU A 122 2.47 -8.66 -16.53
C LEU A 122 2.51 -9.43 -15.19
N SER A 123 3.55 -9.25 -14.37
CA SER A 123 3.72 -9.89 -13.06
C SER A 123 2.53 -9.75 -12.11
N GLY A 124 1.89 -8.58 -12.07
CA GLY A 124 0.70 -8.29 -11.26
C GLY A 124 -0.64 -8.48 -12.00
N SER A 125 -0.62 -8.52 -13.33
CA SER A 125 -1.84 -8.47 -14.14
C SER A 125 -2.82 -9.64 -13.94
N CYS A 126 -4.12 -9.39 -14.18
CA CYS A 126 -5.15 -10.43 -14.29
C CYS A 126 -4.95 -11.40 -15.47
N LYS A 127 -4.10 -11.07 -16.44
CA LYS A 127 -3.78 -12.00 -17.55
C LYS A 127 -2.83 -13.10 -17.08
N GLN A 128 -1.88 -12.74 -16.23
CA GLN A 128 -0.90 -13.66 -15.64
C GLN A 128 -1.47 -14.41 -14.44
N ASN A 129 -2.28 -13.71 -13.65
CA ASN A 129 -2.85 -14.19 -12.39
C ASN A 129 -4.35 -14.45 -12.54
N SER A 130 -5.00 -14.96 -11.49
CA SER A 130 -6.47 -15.05 -11.49
C SER A 130 -7.10 -13.69 -11.16
N LYS A 131 -8.37 -13.51 -11.51
CA LYS A 131 -9.17 -12.36 -11.08
C LYS A 131 -9.16 -12.20 -9.55
N ALA A 132 -9.28 -13.31 -8.82
CA ALA A 132 -9.26 -13.32 -7.36
C ALA A 132 -7.94 -12.83 -6.75
N VAL A 133 -6.81 -13.04 -7.45
CA VAL A 133 -5.50 -12.55 -7.01
C VAL A 133 -5.25 -11.12 -7.48
N SER A 134 -5.68 -10.73 -8.68
CA SER A 134 -5.35 -9.42 -9.25
C SER A 134 -6.28 -8.28 -8.81
N GLU A 135 -7.45 -8.58 -8.25
CA GLU A 135 -8.45 -7.58 -7.86
C GLU A 135 -8.62 -7.41 -6.34
N GLN A 136 -7.65 -7.86 -5.54
CA GLN A 136 -7.71 -7.62 -4.10
C GLN A 136 -7.42 -6.15 -3.78
N ILE A 137 -7.69 -5.75 -2.54
CA ILE A 137 -7.67 -4.36 -2.12
C ILE A 137 -6.27 -3.72 -2.07
N GLY A 138 -5.20 -4.53 -2.09
CA GLY A 138 -3.80 -4.10 -1.98
C GLY A 138 -3.45 -2.87 -2.83
N GLY A 139 -3.71 -2.92 -4.14
CA GLY A 139 -3.44 -1.79 -5.03
C GLY A 139 -4.14 -0.49 -4.61
N GLN A 140 -5.33 -0.58 -4.00
CA GLN A 140 -6.06 0.59 -3.52
C GLN A 140 -5.47 1.14 -2.22
N ILE A 141 -5.17 0.29 -1.25
CA ILE A 141 -4.65 0.72 0.05
C ILE A 141 -3.25 1.34 -0.04
N PHE A 142 -2.47 1.03 -1.08
CA PHE A 142 -1.12 1.59 -1.24
C PHE A 142 -1.07 2.89 -2.05
N SER A 143 -2.15 3.28 -2.73
CA SER A 143 -2.14 4.32 -3.77
C SER A 143 -2.13 5.77 -3.27
N ASP A 144 -2.28 6.01 -1.97
CA ASP A 144 -2.33 7.38 -1.40
C ASP A 144 -1.10 8.23 -1.77
N CYS A 145 0.07 7.60 -1.87
CA CYS A 145 1.33 8.27 -2.16
C CYS A 145 1.33 9.00 -3.51
N TRP A 146 0.62 8.46 -4.51
CA TRP A 146 0.54 9.05 -5.84
C TRP A 146 -0.21 10.38 -5.80
N GLY A 147 -1.25 10.50 -4.96
CA GLY A 147 -1.93 11.77 -4.72
C GLY A 147 -1.05 12.81 -4.03
N TYR A 148 -0.15 12.38 -3.14
CA TYR A 148 0.79 13.28 -2.46
C TYR A 148 1.91 13.78 -3.38
N LEU A 149 2.35 12.94 -4.31
CA LEU A 149 3.40 13.29 -5.28
C LEU A 149 2.86 14.13 -6.45
N ALA A 150 1.64 13.85 -6.90
CA ALA A 150 0.98 14.52 -8.02
C ALA A 150 -0.05 15.57 -7.57
N LEU A 151 0.32 16.43 -6.62
CA LEU A 151 -0.56 17.48 -6.09
C LEU A 151 -1.20 18.31 -7.21
N ASP A 152 -2.52 18.47 -7.13
CA ASP A 152 -3.35 19.21 -8.10
C ASP A 152 -3.27 18.66 -9.54
N LYS A 153 -2.78 17.43 -9.70
CA LYS A 153 -2.64 16.73 -10.99
C LYS A 153 -3.24 15.33 -10.90
N PRO A 154 -4.58 15.22 -10.74
CA PRO A 154 -5.26 13.93 -10.52
C PRO A 154 -5.02 12.92 -11.64
N GLU A 155 -4.87 13.38 -12.89
CA GLU A 155 -4.53 12.48 -14.01
C GLU A 155 -3.15 11.84 -13.84
N ILE A 156 -2.16 12.58 -13.34
CA ILE A 156 -0.83 12.00 -13.06
C ILE A 156 -0.91 11.02 -11.89
N ALA A 157 -1.67 11.34 -10.84
CA ALA A 157 -1.87 10.42 -9.72
C ALA A 157 -2.52 9.11 -10.19
N LYS A 158 -3.55 9.20 -11.04
CA LYS A 158 -4.23 8.06 -11.64
C LYS A 158 -3.28 7.23 -12.50
N ASP A 159 -2.52 7.85 -13.40
CA ASP A 159 -1.59 7.15 -14.29
C ASP A 159 -0.46 6.44 -13.51
N LEU A 160 -0.03 6.97 -12.36
CA LEU A 160 0.92 6.29 -11.47
C LEU A 160 0.27 5.13 -10.73
N ALA A 161 -0.95 5.32 -10.22
CA ALA A 161 -1.70 4.26 -9.55
C ALA A 161 -2.02 3.09 -10.49
N GLU A 162 -2.31 3.35 -11.77
CA GLU A 162 -2.54 2.31 -12.78
C GLU A 162 -1.27 1.52 -13.16
N LYS A 163 -0.08 2.10 -12.96
CA LYS A 163 1.20 1.41 -13.22
C LYS A 163 1.64 0.49 -12.09
N MET A 164 1.17 0.76 -10.87
CA MET A 164 1.47 0.00 -9.66
C MET A 164 0.64 -1.28 -9.59
#